data_AF-A0A8T1SW25-F1
#
_entry.id   AF-A0A8T1SW25-F1
#
_cell.length_a   1.000
_cell.length_b   1.000
_cell.length_c   1.000
_cell.angle_alpha   90.00
_cell.angle_beta   90.00
_cell.angle_gamma   90.00
#
_symmetry.space_group_name_H-M   'P 1'
#
loop_
_entity.id
_entity.type
_entity.pdbx_description
1 polymer ?
#
loop_
_entity_poly.entity_id
_entity_poly.type
_entity_poly.pdbx_seq_one_letter_code
_entity_poly.pdbx_strand_id
1 'polypeptide(L)'
;DDMRDIDASDLGDELKAPSRCISAGSTPKAVLEYMCTNKMTTLFPNAFVALRILLTLPVTVASGERSFSKLKLIKTHLLSTMTQERLVGLATISTEHKLAQTLDFQEAVQIFATKKARKATL
;
A
#
# COMPACT_ATOMS: atom_id res chain seq x y z
N ASP A 1 2.26 -15.03 -31.94
CA ASP A 1 2.82 -15.35 -30.62
C ASP A 1 4.34 -15.40 -30.77
N ASP A 2 4.94 -14.23 -31.02
CA ASP A 2 6.40 -14.07 -31.15
C ASP A 2 6.81 -13.15 -29.99
N MET A 3 6.86 -13.73 -28.80
CA MET A 3 7.52 -13.08 -27.67
C MET A 3 9.02 -13.16 -27.93
N ARG A 4 9.52 -12.26 -28.79
CA ARG A 4 10.96 -12.04 -28.87
C ARG A 4 11.38 -11.49 -27.50
N ASP A 5 12.16 -12.27 -26.77
CA ASP A 5 12.83 -11.80 -25.57
C ASP A 5 13.59 -10.51 -25.89
N ILE A 6 13.72 -9.63 -24.89
CA ILE A 6 14.53 -8.42 -25.00
C ILE A 6 15.98 -8.86 -25.21
N ASP A 7 16.51 -8.68 -26.42
CA ASP A 7 17.91 -8.95 -26.71
C ASP A 7 18.78 -7.90 -25.96
N ALA A 8 19.64 -8.40 -25.07
CA ALA A 8 20.49 -7.56 -24.24
C ALA A 8 21.53 -6.77 -25.05
N SER A 9 21.96 -7.31 -26.20
CA SER A 9 22.91 -6.66 -27.11
C SER A 9 22.23 -5.50 -27.84
N ASP A 10 21.03 -5.74 -28.38
CA ASP A 10 20.23 -4.70 -29.02
C ASP A 10 19.85 -3.60 -28.01
N LEU A 11 19.45 -3.96 -26.79
CA LEU A 11 19.17 -3.00 -25.74
C LEU A 11 20.40 -2.12 -25.41
N GLY A 12 21.59 -2.72 -25.38
CA GLY A 12 22.84 -2.00 -25.12
C GLY A 12 23.16 -0.96 -26.19
N ASP A 13 22.91 -1.28 -27.45
CA ASP A 13 23.14 -0.36 -28.57
C ASP A 13 22.01 0.69 -28.71
N GLU A 14 20.76 0.29 -28.43
CA GLU A 14 19.61 1.19 -28.30
C GLU A 14 19.76 2.20 -27.15
N LEU A 15 20.49 1.88 -26.07
CA LEU A 15 20.74 2.82 -24.96
C LEU A 15 21.89 3.79 -25.27
N LYS A 16 22.86 3.39 -26.10
CA LYS A 16 23.95 4.26 -26.55
C LYS A 16 23.48 5.29 -27.58
N ALA A 17 22.57 4.90 -28.47
CA ALA A 17 22.04 5.76 -29.53
C ALA A 17 21.40 7.08 -29.02
N PRO A 18 20.53 7.09 -28.00
CA PRO A 18 19.92 8.30 -27.44
C PRO A 18 20.83 9.04 -26.45
N SER A 19 21.99 8.51 -26.05
CA SER A 19 22.94 9.23 -25.18
C SER A 19 23.42 10.56 -25.77
N ARG A 20 23.35 10.71 -27.10
CA ARG A 20 23.64 11.96 -27.82
C ARG A 20 22.51 12.98 -27.75
N CYS A 21 21.29 12.52 -27.48
CA CYS A 21 20.06 13.32 -27.52
C CYS A 21 19.51 13.63 -26.11
N ILE A 22 19.99 12.94 -25.08
CA ILE A 22 19.58 13.12 -23.69
C ILE A 22 20.63 13.98 -22.97
N SER A 23 20.21 15.07 -22.33
CA SER A 23 21.14 15.87 -21.53
C SER A 23 21.59 15.08 -20.29
N ALA A 24 22.91 15.02 -20.08
CA ALA A 24 23.51 14.36 -18.93
C ALA A 24 22.96 14.97 -17.63
N GLY A 25 22.23 14.17 -16.84
CA GLY A 25 21.56 14.62 -15.60
C GLY A 25 20.03 14.69 -15.67
N SER A 26 19.41 14.35 -16.80
CA SER A 26 17.95 14.25 -16.90
C SER A 26 17.36 13.15 -16.01
N THR A 27 16.22 13.42 -15.38
CA THR A 27 15.50 12.39 -14.60
C THR A 27 14.95 11.30 -15.54
N PRO A 28 14.86 10.03 -15.11
CA PRO A 28 14.33 8.95 -15.95
C PRO A 28 12.92 9.22 -16.50
N LYS A 29 12.10 9.99 -15.75
CA LYS A 29 10.78 10.45 -16.19
C LYS A 29 10.87 11.44 -17.35
N ALA A 30 11.76 12.43 -17.27
CA ALA A 30 11.97 13.41 -18.33
C ALA A 30 12.49 12.75 -19.63
N VAL A 31 13.35 11.73 -19.49
CA VAL A 31 13.82 10.93 -20.62
C VAL A 31 12.67 10.17 -21.28
N LEU A 32 11.80 9.54 -20.49
CA LEU A 32 10.61 8.84 -21.02
C LEU A 32 9.65 9.79 -21.75
N GLU A 33 9.42 10.98 -21.20
CA GLU A 33 8.56 12.00 -21.79
C GLU A 33 9.14 12.52 -23.13
N TYR A 34 10.45 12.76 -23.18
CA TYR A 34 11.16 13.12 -24.40
C TYR A 34 11.05 12.03 -25.48
N MET A 35 11.16 10.75 -25.10
CA MET A 35 10.99 9.62 -26.03
C MET A 35 9.56 9.52 -26.58
N CYS A 36 8.54 9.79 -25.76
CA CYS A 36 7.14 9.82 -26.18
C CYS A 36 6.86 10.98 -27.15
N THR A 37 7.31 12.20 -26.83
CA THR A 37 7.04 13.40 -27.63
C THR A 37 7.68 13.33 -29.01
N ASN A 38 8.86 12.73 -29.12
CA ASN A 38 9.58 12.59 -30.40
C ASN A 38 9.27 11.30 -31.16
N LYS A 39 8.25 10.51 -30.75
CA LYS A 39 7.89 9.22 -31.35
C LYS A 39 9.06 8.23 -31.45
N MET A 40 10.03 8.31 -30.54
CA MET A 40 11.18 7.40 -30.51
C MET A 40 10.85 6.04 -29.87
N THR A 41 9.60 5.83 -29.47
CA THR A 41 9.08 4.57 -28.91
C THR A 41 9.16 3.41 -29.89
N THR A 42 9.09 3.68 -31.19
CA THR A 42 9.26 2.67 -32.25
C THR A 42 10.71 2.50 -32.68
N LEU A 43 11.57 3.47 -32.36
CA LEU A 43 12.99 3.47 -32.73
C LEU A 43 13.84 2.72 -31.71
N PHE A 44 13.45 2.79 -30.43
CA PHE A 44 14.13 2.14 -29.31
C PHE A 44 13.12 1.43 -28.38
N PRO A 45 12.47 0.35 -28.86
CA PRO A 45 11.41 -0.33 -28.12
C PRO A 45 11.93 -0.96 -26.82
N ASN A 46 13.14 -1.52 -26.83
CA ASN A 46 13.71 -2.19 -25.66
C ASN A 46 14.09 -1.16 -24.58
N ALA A 47 14.71 -0.04 -24.98
CA ALA A 47 15.04 1.05 -24.07
C ALA A 47 13.78 1.68 -23.43
N PHE A 48 12.70 1.82 -24.21
CA PHE A 48 11.42 2.33 -23.71
C PHE A 48 10.79 1.40 -22.68
N VAL A 49 10.81 0.08 -22.93
CA VAL A 49 10.30 -0.93 -21.98
C VAL A 49 11.13 -0.93 -20.70
N ALA A 50 12.46 -0.88 -20.80
CA ALA A 50 13.36 -0.83 -19.64
C ALA A 50 13.10 0.41 -18.76
N LEU A 51 12.94 1.60 -19.35
CA LEU A 51 12.62 2.83 -18.61
C LEU A 51 11.24 2.76 -17.93
N ARG A 52 10.25 2.14 -18.57
CA ARG A 52 8.93 1.92 -17.95
C ARG A 52 9.04 0.99 -16.75
N ILE A 53 9.75 -0.13 -16.87
CA ILE A 53 9.98 -1.07 -15.76
C ILE A 53 10.71 -0.36 -14.61
N LEU A 54 11.75 0.42 -14.92
CA LEU A 54 12.49 1.21 -13.94
C LEU A 54 11.61 2.27 -13.25
N LEU A 55 10.60 2.83 -13.90
CA LEU A 55 9.71 3.82 -13.27
C LEU A 55 8.53 3.17 -12.54
N THR A 56 8.11 1.98 -12.93
CA THR A 56 7.00 1.27 -12.28
C THR A 56 7.45 0.48 -11.08
N LEU A 57 8.50 -0.35 -11.17
CA LEU A 57 8.95 -1.22 -10.07
C LEU A 57 9.31 -0.46 -8.78
N PRO A 58 10.20 0.54 -8.77
CA PRO A 58 10.56 1.22 -7.53
C PRO A 58 9.40 2.07 -6.98
N VAL A 59 8.53 2.60 -7.84
CA VAL A 59 7.38 3.40 -7.40
C VAL A 59 6.29 2.51 -6.80
N THR A 60 6.00 1.37 -7.40
CA THR A 60 4.98 0.44 -6.89
C THR A 60 5.45 -0.27 -5.63
N VAL A 61 6.72 -0.71 -5.58
CA VAL A 61 7.31 -1.34 -4.39
C VAL A 61 7.33 -0.36 -3.22
N ALA A 62 7.86 0.86 -3.41
CA ALA A 62 7.89 1.85 -2.33
C ALA A 62 6.50 2.31 -1.88
N SER A 63 5.55 2.48 -2.82
CA SER A 63 4.17 2.83 -2.49
C SER A 63 3.45 1.70 -1.74
N GLY A 64 3.65 0.45 -2.19
CA GLY A 64 3.15 -0.75 -1.55
C GLY A 64 3.69 -0.89 -0.13
N GLU A 65 5.01 -0.84 0.04
CA GLU A 65 5.67 -0.91 1.37
C GLU A 65 5.18 0.19 2.32
N ARG A 66 5.07 1.44 1.84
CA ARG A 66 4.51 2.54 2.65
C ARG A 66 3.07 2.26 3.05
N SER A 67 2.24 1.80 2.12
CA SER A 67 0.82 1.50 2.37
C SER A 67 0.65 0.35 3.35
N PHE A 68 1.40 -0.75 3.18
CA PHE A 68 1.41 -1.89 4.09
C PHE A 68 1.99 -1.53 5.46
N SER A 69 2.99 -0.65 5.53
CA SER A 69 3.53 -0.13 6.79
C SER A 69 2.48 0.67 7.56
N LYS A 70 1.71 1.53 6.88
CA LYS A 70 0.58 2.26 7.48
C LYS A 70 -0.51 1.30 7.96
N LEU A 71 -0.90 0.31 7.16
CA LEU A 71 -1.87 -0.72 7.56
C LEU A 71 -1.39 -1.52 8.76
N LYS A 72 -0.12 -1.91 8.79
CA LYS A 72 0.49 -2.60 9.93
C LYS A 72 0.41 -1.74 11.18
N LEU A 73 0.75 -0.45 11.10
CA LEU A 73 0.65 0.49 12.21
C LEU A 73 -0.79 0.62 12.73
N ILE A 74 -1.78 0.78 11.84
CA ILE A 74 -3.21 0.88 12.21
C ILE A 74 -3.67 -0.41 12.91
N LYS A 75 -3.38 -1.57 12.31
CA LYS A 75 -3.71 -2.88 12.88
C LYS A 75 -3.07 -3.06 14.26
N THR A 76 -1.78 -2.75 14.38
CA THR A 76 -1.04 -2.83 15.64
C THR A 76 -1.59 -1.87 16.67
N HIS A 77 -1.93 -0.63 16.29
CA HIS A 77 -2.52 0.36 17.21
C HIS A 77 -3.88 -0.07 17.74
N LEU A 78 -4.76 -0.62 16.89
CA LEU A 78 -6.06 -1.16 17.32
C LEU A 78 -5.88 -2.34 18.27
N LEU A 79 -4.95 -3.26 17.96
CA LEU A 79 -4.64 -4.39 18.81
C LEU A 79 -3.93 -4.01 20.12
N SER A 80 -3.09 -2.97 20.13
CA SER A 80 -2.36 -2.53 21.32
C SER A 80 -3.20 -1.66 22.23
N THR A 81 -4.16 -0.91 21.67
CA THR A 81 -5.07 -0.04 22.43
C THR A 81 -6.29 -0.82 22.94
N MET A 82 -6.64 -1.95 22.32
CA MET A 82 -7.58 -2.91 22.89
C MET A 82 -6.83 -3.89 23.80
N THR A 83 -7.17 -3.92 25.08
CA THR A 83 -6.70 -5.01 25.94
C THR A 83 -7.25 -6.35 25.44
N GLN A 84 -6.49 -7.43 25.66
CA GLN A 84 -6.92 -8.78 25.27
C GLN A 84 -8.30 -9.13 25.83
N GLU A 85 -8.60 -8.69 27.07
CA GLU A 85 -9.93 -8.82 27.67
C GLU A 85 -11.04 -8.13 26.86
N ARG A 86 -10.81 -6.91 26.36
CA ARG A 86 -11.80 -6.18 25.56
C ARG A 86 -12.03 -6.84 24.21
N LEU A 87 -10.98 -7.37 23.59
CA LEU A 87 -11.08 -8.08 22.32
C LEU A 87 -11.87 -9.39 22.48
N VAL A 88 -11.56 -10.17 23.53
CA VAL A 88 -12.29 -11.41 23.85
C VAL A 88 -13.75 -11.11 24.16
N GLY A 89 -14.05 -10.09 24.97
CA GLY A 89 -15.43 -9.69 25.28
C GLY A 89 -16.24 -9.30 24.04
N LEU A 90 -15.65 -8.55 23.10
CA LEU A 90 -16.30 -8.21 21.83
C LEU A 90 -16.49 -9.42 20.92
N ALA A 91 -15.52 -10.33 20.86
CA ALA A 91 -15.66 -11.57 20.12
C ALA A 91 -16.84 -12.40 20.66
N THR A 92 -16.95 -12.53 21.99
CA THR A 92 -18.08 -13.22 22.65
C THR A 92 -19.43 -12.57 22.34
N ILE A 93 -19.52 -11.23 22.41
CA ILE A 93 -20.75 -10.51 22.05
C ILE A 93 -21.10 -10.72 20.57
N SER A 94 -20.10 -10.75 19.70
CA SER A 94 -20.29 -10.96 18.25
C SER A 94 -20.72 -12.39 17.92
N THR A 95 -20.20 -13.41 18.61
CA THR A 95 -20.62 -14.80 18.40
C THR A 95 -22.02 -15.04 18.95
N GLU A 96 -22.32 -14.46 20.12
CA GLU A 96 -23.62 -14.57 20.79
C GLU A 96 -24.57 -13.43 20.41
N HIS A 97 -24.41 -12.83 19.23
CA HIS A 97 -25.13 -11.61 18.84
C HIS A 97 -26.67 -11.75 18.92
N LYS A 98 -27.21 -12.94 18.65
CA LYS A 98 -28.66 -13.21 18.78
C LYS A 98 -29.13 -13.09 20.23
N LEU A 99 -28.34 -13.59 21.18
CA LEU A 99 -28.61 -13.45 22.61
C LEU A 99 -28.36 -12.00 23.06
N ALA A 100 -27.30 -11.37 22.56
CA ALA A 100 -26.98 -9.98 22.86
C ALA A 100 -28.11 -9.01 22.46
N GLN A 101 -28.84 -9.29 21.37
CA GLN A 101 -30.02 -8.50 20.97
C GLN A 101 -31.19 -8.59 21.95
N THR A 102 -31.25 -9.63 22.79
CA THR A 102 -32.30 -9.78 23.82
C THR A 102 -31.97 -9.08 25.13
N LEU A 103 -30.74 -8.57 25.29
CA LEU A 103 -30.31 -7.85 26.49
C LEU A 103 -30.85 -6.42 26.50
N ASP A 104 -31.30 -5.97 27.68
CA ASP A 104 -31.66 -4.57 27.87
C ASP A 104 -30.39 -3.72 28.06
N PHE A 105 -30.13 -2.84 27.08
CA PHE A 105 -29.02 -1.90 27.15
C PHE A 105 -29.19 -0.86 28.26
N GLN A 106 -30.43 -0.50 28.63
CA GLN A 106 -30.66 0.47 29.72
C GLN A 106 -30.23 -0.11 31.07
N GLU A 107 -30.63 -1.35 31.37
CA GLU A 107 -30.17 -2.07 32.55
C GLU A 107 -28.64 -2.21 32.57
N ALA A 108 -28.02 -2.58 31.45
CA ALA A 108 -26.56 -2.70 31.36
C ALA A 108 -25.82 -1.39 31.66
N VAL A 109 -26.34 -0.26 31.15
CA VAL A 109 -25.80 1.09 31.41
C VAL A 109 -25.96 1.45 32.89
N GLN A 110 -27.12 1.16 33.49
CA GLN A 110 -27.38 1.40 34.91
C GLN A 110 -26.41 0.59 35.80
N ILE A 111 -26.19 -0.68 35.49
CA ILE A 111 -25.22 -1.55 36.19
C ILE A 111 -23.79 -1.01 36.05
N PHE A 112 -23.41 -0.56 34.86
CA PHE A 112 -22.09 0.04 34.64
C PHE A 112 -21.90 1.34 35.43
N ALA A 113 -22.91 2.22 35.41
CA ALA A 113 -22.90 3.48 36.14
C ALA A 113 -22.80 3.28 37.65
N THR A 114 -23.60 2.36 38.22
CA THR A 114 -23.58 2.03 39.65
C THR A 114 -22.25 1.40 40.09
N LYS A 115 -21.68 0.48 39.30
CA LYS A 115 -20.34 -0.08 39.58
C LYS A 115 -19.23 0.97 39.52
N LYS A 116 -19.32 1.93 38.60
CA LYS A 116 -18.33 3.02 38.47
C LYS A 116 -18.45 4.05 39.59
N ALA A 117 -19.68 4.40 39.99
CA ALA A 117 -19.94 5.29 41.11
C ALA A 117 -19.37 4.75 42.43
N ARG A 118 -19.49 3.43 42.68
CA ARG A 118 -18.90 2.78 43.87
C ARG A 118 -17.38 2.85 43.94
N LYS A 119 -16.68 3.02 42.80
CA LYS A 119 -15.23 3.20 42.76
C LYS A 119 -14.78 4.65 43.02
N ALA A 120 -15.71 5.61 43.00
CA ALA A 120 -15.40 7.04 43.18
C ALA A 120 -15.59 7.53 44.63
N THR A 121 -16.21 6.73 45.51
CA THR A 121 -16.50 7.08 46.91
C THR A 121 -15.50 6.45 47.91
N LEU A 122 -14.36 5.95 47.43
CA LEU A 122 -13.20 5.55 48.22
C LEU A 122 -11.98 6.34 47.74
#